data_AF-A0A5M8QBL7-F1
#
_entry.id   AF-A0A5M8QBL7-F1
#
_cell.length_a   1.000
_cell.length_b   1.000
_cell.length_c   1.000
_cell.angle_alpha   90.00
_cell.angle_beta   90.00
_cell.angle_gamma   90.00
#
_symmetry.space_group_name_H-M   'P 1'
#
loop_
_entity.id
_entity.type
_entity.pdbx_description
1 polymer ?
#
loop_
_entity_poly.entity_id
_entity_poly.type
_entity_poly.pdbx_seq_one_letter_code
_entity_poly.pdbx_strand_id
1 'polypeptide(L)'
;MLPLAARTAMRALVALAASLALVATGLTTAAAPAEAVTTDRYAGSDRYATSVTISRNTDAGAIVFLANGQKFPDALSAGPVVAAERGHLLLTKPNELPSIVAQRIAEIAPSEVVVVGSEASVSAGVAASAAAISGATLTRIGGANRVETSLMLMDRLLETGPVETVWVASGFNFPDALVAASVAGRERAAVVLDHHGSSTAAARGWLEAVAPYVGGRDVNIAGGAPSVSAADETGIRSSGVRSVTRYAGDSRYTTARAINDAFAQYPAEPTMLLATGKNFPDALAGAVHAALRGIPMYLTPDACNAQVVSMLSGEAAERGISQVIGLGSGATVSDHALSLQPCPRTLPELIGDEYGRFSARTFSGSGDRVIDLGMGIAYGQIRATMPADDINQITALDAGRDMVDLPLSFWGSYSGTSLLATYSEDSPARYLEVKSRGSWTIEVRDLTSAPVLSSSASGTTDGVYLYGGSARTIEGSHRGEGLFEVRELYGDGWMGWPISNCCDAYTGAGSMHAGPSVIAVTAEAPWSVTLR
;
A
#
# COMPACT_ATOMS: atom_id res chain seq x y z
N MET A 1 -7.11 68.93 -62.86
CA MET A 1 -6.98 69.73 -61.62
C MET A 1 -7.43 68.88 -60.44
N LEU A 2 -6.45 68.43 -59.63
CA LEU A 2 -6.45 68.03 -58.20
C LEU A 2 -7.49 67.00 -57.63
N PRO A 3 -7.16 66.22 -56.55
CA PRO A 3 -6.56 64.88 -56.70
C PRO A 3 -6.97 63.83 -55.60
N LEU A 4 -6.27 62.69 -55.62
CA LEU A 4 -5.98 61.74 -54.53
C LEU A 4 -7.14 60.96 -53.86
N ALA A 5 -7.54 59.86 -54.49
CA ALA A 5 -7.97 58.65 -53.77
C ALA A 5 -7.46 57.41 -54.53
N ALA A 6 -6.14 57.30 -54.62
CA ALA A 6 -5.45 56.11 -55.08
C ALA A 6 -4.82 55.42 -53.87
N ARG A 7 -5.05 54.10 -53.77
CA ARG A 7 -4.46 53.10 -52.85
C ARG A 7 -5.36 52.61 -51.71
N THR A 8 -6.41 51.87 -52.06
CA THR A 8 -6.97 50.80 -51.20
C THR A 8 -7.71 49.78 -52.09
N ALA A 9 -6.95 48.98 -52.83
CA ALA A 9 -7.48 47.80 -53.53
C ALA A 9 -6.35 46.79 -53.76
N MET A 10 -5.87 46.16 -52.68
CA MET A 10 -5.12 44.92 -52.80
C MET A 10 -5.33 44.10 -51.52
N ARG A 11 -5.76 42.85 -51.70
CA ARG A 11 -5.99 41.79 -50.70
C ARG A 11 -7.40 41.72 -50.09
N ALA A 12 -8.39 41.46 -50.95
CA ALA A 12 -9.61 40.74 -50.56
C ALA A 12 -9.64 39.44 -51.37
N LEU A 13 -9.20 38.31 -50.80
CA LEU A 13 -9.49 36.90 -51.19
C LEU A 13 -8.50 35.89 -50.56
N VAL A 14 -8.31 35.88 -49.24
CA VAL A 14 -7.91 34.67 -48.46
C VAL A 14 -8.33 34.89 -47.01
N ALA A 15 -9.62 34.76 -46.68
CA ALA A 15 -10.09 34.74 -45.28
C ALA A 15 -11.55 34.25 -45.15
N LEU A 16 -11.99 33.29 -45.97
CA LEU A 16 -13.35 32.77 -45.89
C LEU A 16 -13.42 31.26 -46.24
N ALA A 17 -12.56 30.46 -45.59
CA ALA A 17 -12.65 28.99 -45.61
C ALA A 17 -11.83 28.34 -44.46
N ALA A 18 -11.75 28.97 -43.29
CA ALA A 18 -11.03 28.42 -42.13
C ALA A 18 -11.66 28.86 -40.80
N SER A 19 -12.99 28.95 -40.75
CA SER A 19 -13.74 29.29 -39.53
C SER A 19 -14.90 28.33 -39.25
N LEU A 20 -14.86 27.13 -39.83
CA LEU A 20 -15.81 26.06 -39.52
C LEU A 20 -15.17 24.66 -39.56
N ALA A 21 -13.98 24.52 -38.97
CA ALA A 21 -13.31 23.23 -38.79
C ALA A 21 -12.28 23.28 -37.65
N LEU A 22 -12.68 23.66 -36.43
CA LEU A 22 -11.91 23.36 -35.22
C LEU A 22 -12.70 23.62 -33.91
N VAL A 23 -13.82 22.91 -33.71
CA VAL A 23 -14.36 22.67 -32.36
C VAL A 23 -14.77 21.19 -32.30
N ALA A 24 -13.77 20.33 -32.39
CA ALA A 24 -13.87 18.93 -32.00
C ALA A 24 -12.64 18.58 -31.14
N THR A 25 -12.27 19.48 -30.24
CA THR A 25 -11.28 19.21 -29.20
C THR A 25 -11.99 18.56 -28.03
N GLY A 26 -11.76 17.25 -27.88
CA GLY A 26 -11.69 16.61 -26.58
C GLY A 26 -12.97 16.57 -25.76
N LEU A 27 -14.02 15.91 -26.26
CA LEU A 27 -14.81 15.10 -25.33
C LEU A 27 -13.92 13.91 -24.96
N THR A 28 -13.05 14.10 -23.97
CA THR A 28 -12.57 12.95 -23.19
C THR A 28 -13.84 12.32 -22.64
N THR A 29 -14.26 11.20 -23.22
CA THR A 29 -15.18 10.30 -22.53
C THR A 29 -14.50 10.01 -21.21
N ALA A 30 -14.98 10.63 -20.11
CA ALA A 30 -14.65 10.16 -18.79
C ALA A 30 -14.90 8.65 -18.84
N ALA A 31 -13.85 7.86 -18.61
CA ALA A 31 -13.98 6.42 -18.58
C ALA A 31 -15.17 6.13 -17.67
N ALA A 32 -16.15 5.35 -18.16
CA ALA A 32 -17.25 4.91 -17.33
C ALA A 32 -16.64 4.38 -16.01
N PRO A 33 -17.16 4.75 -14.84
CA PRO A 33 -16.61 4.28 -13.58
C PRO A 33 -16.49 2.77 -13.68
N ALA A 34 -15.28 2.25 -13.45
CA ALA A 34 -15.05 0.81 -13.42
C ALA A 34 -16.14 0.20 -12.53
N GLU A 35 -16.89 -0.76 -13.08
CA GLU A 35 -18.02 -1.35 -12.36
C GLU A 35 -17.50 -1.88 -11.02
N ALA A 36 -18.13 -1.42 -9.92
CA ALA A 36 -17.61 -1.70 -8.60
C ALA A 36 -17.59 -3.22 -8.34
N VAL A 37 -16.46 -3.75 -7.90
CA VAL A 37 -16.38 -5.16 -7.52
C VAL A 37 -17.29 -5.45 -6.33
N THR A 38 -17.97 -6.59 -6.37
CA THR A 38 -18.67 -7.11 -5.20
C THR A 38 -17.65 -7.70 -4.23
N THR A 39 -17.93 -7.63 -2.92
CA THR A 39 -16.99 -8.07 -1.89
C THR A 39 -17.64 -9.06 -0.95
N ASP A 40 -16.92 -10.14 -0.65
CA ASP A 40 -17.24 -11.06 0.44
C ASP A 40 -16.05 -11.21 1.39
N ARG A 41 -16.31 -11.72 2.59
CA ARG A 41 -15.27 -11.94 3.60
C ARG A 41 -15.47 -13.27 4.31
N TYR A 42 -14.43 -14.10 4.30
CA TYR A 42 -14.38 -15.35 5.05
C TYR A 42 -13.45 -15.16 6.26
N ALA A 43 -14.07 -14.96 7.42
CA ALA A 43 -13.36 -14.68 8.67
C ALA A 43 -14.08 -15.31 9.86
N GLY A 44 -13.30 -15.81 10.81
CA GLY A 44 -13.77 -16.19 12.13
C GLY A 44 -13.13 -15.34 13.23
N SER A 45 -13.42 -15.67 14.49
CA SER A 45 -12.82 -15.01 15.66
C SER A 45 -11.32 -15.22 15.78
N ASP A 46 -10.80 -16.29 15.18
CA ASP A 46 -9.38 -16.63 15.10
C ASP A 46 -9.09 -17.45 13.84
N ARG A 47 -7.83 -17.83 13.64
CA ARG A 47 -7.38 -18.64 12.49
C ARG A 47 -8.10 -19.99 12.35
N TYR A 48 -8.53 -20.59 13.46
CA TYR A 48 -9.21 -21.89 13.45
C TYR A 48 -10.64 -21.70 12.94
N ALA A 49 -11.35 -20.71 13.47
CA ALA A 49 -12.67 -20.32 13.01
C ALA A 49 -12.65 -19.81 11.55
N THR A 50 -11.62 -19.09 11.12
CA THR A 50 -11.44 -18.72 9.71
C THR A 50 -11.25 -19.95 8.82
N SER A 51 -10.42 -20.93 9.22
CA SER A 51 -10.27 -22.17 8.45
C SER A 51 -11.57 -22.97 8.32
N VAL A 52 -12.41 -22.98 9.36
CA VAL A 52 -13.75 -23.58 9.33
C VAL A 52 -14.68 -22.80 8.40
N THR A 53 -14.64 -21.47 8.42
CA THR A 53 -15.45 -20.61 7.53
C THR A 53 -15.09 -20.84 6.07
N ILE A 54 -13.79 -20.91 5.75
CA ILE A 54 -13.31 -21.24 4.41
C ILE A 54 -13.79 -22.65 4.03
N SER A 55 -13.60 -23.65 4.90
CA SER A 55 -14.07 -25.02 4.66
C SER A 55 -15.57 -25.13 4.40
N ARG A 56 -16.42 -24.29 5.01
CA ARG A 56 -17.86 -24.25 4.73
C ARG A 56 -18.21 -23.64 3.37
N ASN A 57 -17.35 -22.78 2.84
CA ASN A 57 -17.52 -22.15 1.54
C ASN A 57 -16.74 -22.87 0.42
N THR A 58 -15.94 -23.89 0.75
CA THR A 58 -15.22 -24.72 -0.22
C THR A 58 -16.04 -25.93 -0.60
N ASP A 59 -16.34 -26.08 -1.88
CA ASP A 59 -16.88 -27.32 -2.44
C ASP A 59 -15.78 -28.41 -2.48
N ALA A 60 -15.76 -29.24 -1.44
CA ALA A 60 -14.82 -30.33 -1.23
C ALA A 60 -15.57 -31.61 -0.82
N GLY A 61 -14.91 -32.75 -1.01
CA GLY A 61 -15.37 -34.07 -0.61
C GLY A 61 -15.08 -34.39 0.86
N ALA A 62 -15.12 -35.69 1.18
CA ALA A 62 -15.15 -36.19 2.56
C ALA A 62 -13.75 -36.52 3.15
N ILE A 63 -12.70 -35.80 2.74
CA ILE A 63 -11.35 -35.95 3.32
C ILE A 63 -10.99 -34.68 4.08
N VAL A 64 -10.48 -34.82 5.31
CA VAL A 64 -9.99 -33.69 6.11
C VAL A 64 -8.48 -33.79 6.26
N PHE A 65 -7.78 -32.79 5.76
CA PHE A 65 -6.39 -32.52 6.09
C PHE A 65 -6.33 -31.62 7.33
N LEU A 66 -5.56 -32.04 8.33
CA LEU A 66 -5.41 -31.32 9.60
C LEU A 66 -3.96 -30.86 9.75
N ALA A 67 -3.78 -29.54 9.83
CA ALA A 67 -2.45 -28.92 9.92
C ALA A 67 -2.31 -28.01 11.15
N ASN A 68 -1.07 -27.75 11.56
CA ASN A 68 -0.79 -26.85 12.67
C ASN A 68 -1.07 -25.38 12.26
N GLY A 69 -2.00 -24.73 12.95
CA GLY A 69 -2.32 -23.32 12.70
C GLY A 69 -1.31 -22.33 13.29
N GLN A 70 -0.40 -22.76 14.16
CA GLN A 70 0.60 -21.93 14.84
C GLN A 70 1.97 -21.95 14.15
N LYS A 71 2.27 -22.99 13.37
CA LYS A 71 3.50 -23.15 12.59
C LYS A 71 3.17 -23.59 11.17
N PHE A 72 3.65 -22.83 10.19
CA PHE A 72 3.40 -23.05 8.77
C PHE A 72 4.25 -24.11 8.03
N PRO A 73 5.50 -24.46 8.43
CA PRO A 73 6.45 -25.11 7.51
C PRO A 73 5.94 -26.38 6.84
N ASP A 74 5.24 -27.23 7.59
CA ASP A 74 4.73 -28.51 7.11
C ASP A 74 3.47 -28.36 6.23
N ALA A 75 2.75 -27.23 6.37
CA ALA A 75 1.47 -27.01 5.69
C ALA A 75 1.60 -26.26 4.36
N LEU A 76 2.73 -25.58 4.10
CA LEU A 76 2.92 -24.75 2.90
C LEU A 76 2.76 -25.55 1.59
N SER A 77 3.22 -26.81 1.58
CA SER A 77 3.14 -27.70 0.42
C SER A 77 1.88 -28.56 0.38
N ALA A 78 1.00 -28.45 1.38
CA ALA A 78 -0.18 -29.33 1.47
C ALA A 78 -1.27 -28.93 0.49
N GLY A 79 -1.42 -27.63 0.19
CA GLY A 79 -2.50 -27.07 -0.62
C GLY A 79 -2.81 -27.85 -1.90
N PRO A 80 -1.80 -28.17 -2.74
CA PRO A 80 -2.04 -28.90 -3.97
C PRO A 80 -2.53 -30.34 -3.78
N VAL A 81 -2.02 -31.04 -2.76
CA VAL A 81 -2.48 -32.40 -2.42
C VAL A 81 -3.91 -32.37 -1.93
N VAL A 82 -4.24 -31.42 -1.04
CA VAL A 82 -5.61 -31.25 -0.54
C VAL A 82 -6.56 -30.95 -1.71
N ALA A 83 -6.19 -30.05 -2.62
CA ALA A 83 -7.01 -29.72 -3.79
C ALA A 83 -7.18 -30.91 -4.74
N ALA A 84 -6.11 -31.66 -5.02
CA ALA A 84 -6.13 -32.82 -5.89
C ALA A 84 -7.03 -33.96 -5.36
N GLU A 85 -7.11 -34.12 -4.04
CA GLU A 85 -8.01 -35.06 -3.37
C GLU A 85 -9.39 -34.45 -3.04
N ARG A 86 -9.63 -33.21 -3.48
CA ARG A 86 -10.83 -32.41 -3.15
C ARG A 86 -11.10 -32.40 -1.64
N GLY A 87 -10.09 -32.35 -0.79
CA GLY A 87 -10.23 -32.35 0.66
C GLY A 87 -10.48 -30.96 1.26
N HIS A 88 -10.78 -30.93 2.55
CA HIS A 88 -10.77 -29.71 3.37
C HIS A 88 -9.43 -29.57 4.10
N LEU A 89 -8.87 -28.37 4.17
CA LEU A 89 -7.74 -28.06 5.05
C LEU A 89 -8.23 -27.31 6.29
N LEU A 90 -8.17 -27.96 7.45
CA LEU A 90 -8.52 -27.38 8.74
C LEU A 90 -7.26 -27.19 9.59
N LEU A 91 -7.30 -26.19 10.47
CA LEU A 91 -6.19 -25.85 11.35
C LEU A 91 -6.44 -26.31 12.78
N THR A 92 -5.39 -26.76 13.48
CA THR A 92 -5.42 -27.14 14.89
C THR A 92 -4.28 -26.50 15.69
N LYS A 93 -4.38 -26.51 17.03
CA LYS A 93 -3.20 -26.29 17.89
C LYS A 93 -2.39 -27.59 17.96
N PRO A 94 -1.08 -27.54 18.31
CA PRO A 94 -0.24 -28.74 18.38
C PRO A 94 -0.78 -29.82 19.31
N ASN A 95 -1.35 -29.42 20.45
CA ASN A 95 -1.75 -30.32 21.53
C ASN A 95 -3.23 -30.22 21.92
N GLU A 96 -4.03 -29.48 21.15
CA GLU A 96 -5.43 -29.25 21.44
C GLU A 96 -6.20 -29.10 20.13
N LEU A 97 -7.27 -29.90 19.95
CA LEU A 97 -8.20 -29.75 18.84
C LEU A 97 -9.24 -28.69 19.22
N PRO A 98 -9.29 -27.51 18.57
CA PRO A 98 -10.29 -26.50 18.90
C PRO A 98 -11.71 -27.04 18.68
N SER A 99 -12.63 -26.72 19.57
CA SER A 99 -14.00 -27.24 19.52
C SER A 99 -14.73 -26.91 18.21
N ILE A 100 -14.49 -25.72 17.63
CA ILE A 100 -15.07 -25.33 16.34
C ILE A 100 -14.55 -26.19 15.19
N VAL A 101 -13.31 -26.67 15.27
CA VAL A 101 -12.70 -27.56 14.28
C VAL A 101 -13.25 -28.97 14.44
N ALA A 102 -13.37 -29.46 15.68
CA ALA A 102 -14.02 -30.73 15.98
C ALA A 102 -15.47 -30.78 15.48
N GLN A 103 -16.23 -29.70 15.69
CA GLN A 103 -17.58 -29.57 15.14
C GLN A 103 -17.58 -29.62 13.61
N ARG A 104 -16.66 -28.91 12.96
CA ARG A 104 -16.57 -28.95 11.48
C ARG A 104 -16.21 -30.34 10.96
N ILE A 105 -15.34 -31.08 11.65
CA ILE A 105 -15.04 -32.48 11.30
C ILE A 105 -16.29 -33.35 11.43
N ALA A 106 -17.09 -33.17 12.50
CA ALA A 106 -18.35 -33.89 12.66
C ALA A 106 -19.37 -33.54 11.56
N GLU A 107 -19.46 -32.27 11.15
CA GLU A 107 -20.31 -31.82 10.04
C GLU A 107 -19.91 -32.44 8.70
N ILE A 108 -18.61 -32.55 8.42
CA ILE A 108 -18.07 -33.17 7.20
C ILE A 108 -18.25 -34.69 7.23
N ALA A 109 -18.14 -35.30 8.42
CA ALA A 109 -18.10 -36.75 8.63
C ALA A 109 -17.10 -37.46 7.69
N PRO A 110 -15.80 -37.11 7.75
CA PRO A 110 -14.85 -37.59 6.76
C PRO A 110 -14.60 -39.09 6.87
N SER A 111 -14.29 -39.72 5.74
CA SER A 111 -13.82 -41.11 5.68
C SER A 111 -12.34 -41.24 6.08
N GLU A 112 -11.57 -40.17 5.91
CA GLU A 112 -10.16 -40.10 6.23
C GLU A 112 -9.79 -38.74 6.84
N VAL A 113 -8.98 -38.78 7.90
CA VAL A 113 -8.28 -37.62 8.46
C VAL A 113 -6.79 -37.78 8.17
N VAL A 114 -6.24 -36.86 7.39
CA VAL A 114 -4.83 -36.80 7.05
C VAL A 114 -4.15 -35.71 7.87
N VAL A 115 -3.26 -36.07 8.79
CA VAL A 115 -2.49 -35.11 9.56
C VAL A 115 -1.24 -34.72 8.80
N VAL A 116 -1.06 -33.42 8.56
CA VAL A 116 0.11 -32.87 7.88
C VAL A 116 1.13 -32.37 8.92
N GLY A 117 2.32 -32.96 8.86
CA GLY A 117 3.43 -32.69 9.77
C GLY A 117 3.67 -33.82 10.78
N SER A 118 4.83 -33.73 11.44
CA SER A 118 5.24 -34.69 12.47
C SER A 118 4.38 -34.59 13.74
N GLU A 119 4.58 -35.52 14.68
CA GLU A 119 3.90 -35.46 15.99
C GLU A 119 4.26 -34.20 16.79
N ALA A 120 5.42 -33.60 16.54
CA ALA A 120 5.80 -32.32 17.16
C ALA A 120 4.99 -31.14 16.59
N SER A 121 4.43 -31.28 15.40
CA SER A 121 3.58 -30.28 14.76
C SER A 121 2.11 -30.48 15.15
N VAL A 122 1.62 -31.71 15.13
CA VAL A 122 0.26 -32.09 15.58
C VAL A 122 0.37 -33.40 16.34
N SER A 123 0.11 -33.39 17.64
CA SER A 123 0.32 -34.54 18.51
C SER A 123 -0.54 -35.74 18.11
N ALA A 124 -0.09 -36.94 18.48
CA ALA A 124 -0.86 -38.17 18.29
C ALA A 124 -2.25 -38.11 18.97
N GLY A 125 -2.36 -37.42 20.11
CA GLY A 125 -3.64 -37.24 20.82
C GLY A 125 -4.64 -36.39 20.04
N VAL A 126 -4.19 -35.29 19.43
CA VAL A 126 -5.03 -34.44 18.56
C VAL A 126 -5.47 -35.22 17.32
N ALA A 127 -4.53 -35.92 16.69
CA ALA A 127 -4.78 -36.75 15.52
C ALA A 127 -5.84 -37.83 15.78
N ALA A 128 -5.68 -38.59 16.87
CA ALA A 128 -6.62 -39.63 17.28
C ALA A 128 -8.00 -39.05 17.63
N SER A 129 -8.03 -37.90 18.33
CA SER A 129 -9.28 -37.22 18.69
C SER A 129 -10.04 -36.74 17.45
N ALA A 130 -9.34 -36.20 16.44
CA ALA A 130 -9.94 -35.79 15.18
C ALA A 130 -10.55 -36.97 14.41
N ALA A 131 -9.81 -38.09 14.28
CA ALA A 131 -10.31 -39.28 13.58
C ALA A 131 -11.48 -39.97 14.31
N ALA A 132 -11.45 -39.99 15.65
CA ALA A 132 -12.49 -40.61 16.47
C ALA A 132 -13.87 -39.93 16.36
N ILE A 133 -13.93 -38.67 15.92
CA ILE A 133 -15.21 -37.93 15.75
C ILE A 133 -16.13 -38.60 14.74
N SER A 134 -15.58 -39.11 13.63
CA SER A 134 -16.35 -39.78 12.57
C SER A 134 -15.99 -41.27 12.40
N GLY A 135 -15.02 -41.78 13.17
CA GLY A 135 -14.45 -43.11 12.93
C GLY A 135 -13.62 -43.19 11.65
N ALA A 136 -13.04 -42.05 11.22
CA ALA A 136 -12.24 -41.96 10.01
C ALA A 136 -10.95 -42.78 10.11
N THR A 137 -10.44 -43.20 8.94
CA THR A 137 -9.05 -43.69 8.85
C THR A 137 -8.10 -42.54 9.17
N LEU A 138 -7.07 -42.80 9.98
CA LEU A 138 -6.07 -41.80 10.34
C LEU A 138 -4.76 -42.05 9.56
N THR A 139 -4.39 -41.08 8.74
CA THR A 139 -3.11 -41.05 8.01
C THR A 139 -2.26 -39.88 8.49
N ARG A 140 -0.94 -40.02 8.52
CA ARG A 140 -0.01 -38.93 8.82
C ARG A 140 1.02 -38.80 7.70
N ILE A 141 1.20 -37.57 7.21
CA ILE A 141 2.23 -37.21 6.24
C ILE A 141 3.13 -36.15 6.88
N GLY A 142 4.30 -36.55 7.35
CA GLY A 142 5.25 -35.64 8.00
C GLY A 142 6.61 -36.28 8.21
N GLY A 143 7.63 -35.63 7.64
CA GLY A 143 9.02 -36.07 7.73
C GLY A 143 9.78 -35.44 8.90
N ALA A 144 11.09 -35.70 8.97
CA ALA A 144 11.98 -35.11 9.97
C ALA A 144 12.17 -33.60 9.79
N ASN A 145 11.90 -33.08 8.58
CA ASN A 145 11.97 -31.66 8.28
C ASN A 145 10.97 -31.27 7.17
N ARG A 146 10.85 -29.96 6.91
CA ARG A 146 9.88 -29.41 5.96
C ARG A 146 10.11 -29.82 4.49
N VAL A 147 11.36 -30.11 4.11
CA VAL A 147 11.68 -30.63 2.77
C VAL A 147 11.11 -32.03 2.65
N GLU A 148 11.42 -32.91 3.58
CA GLU A 148 10.92 -34.29 3.60
C GLU A 148 9.38 -34.34 3.65
N THR A 149 8.73 -33.53 4.48
CA THR A 149 7.26 -33.41 4.48
C THR A 149 6.73 -33.00 3.10
N SER A 150 7.37 -32.05 2.41
CA SER A 150 6.94 -31.63 1.07
C SER A 150 7.12 -32.73 0.00
N LEU A 151 8.17 -33.55 0.12
CA LEU A 151 8.40 -34.69 -0.77
C LEU A 151 7.38 -35.82 -0.51
N MET A 152 7.08 -36.13 0.75
CA MET A 152 6.04 -37.12 1.10
C MET A 152 4.63 -36.69 0.65
N LEU A 153 4.33 -35.39 0.68
CA LEU A 153 3.11 -34.84 0.10
C LEU A 153 3.09 -35.01 -1.43
N MET A 154 4.23 -34.82 -2.09
CA MET A 154 4.36 -35.09 -3.52
C MET A 154 4.20 -36.59 -3.84
N ASP A 155 4.73 -37.50 -3.03
CA ASP A 155 4.52 -38.94 -3.18
C ASP A 155 3.03 -39.30 -3.14
N ARG A 156 2.29 -38.76 -2.17
CA ARG A 156 0.83 -38.92 -2.08
C ARG A 156 0.11 -38.43 -3.34
N LEU A 157 0.57 -37.33 -3.93
CA LEU A 157 0.01 -36.81 -5.18
C LEU A 157 0.32 -37.74 -6.37
N LEU A 158 1.53 -38.32 -6.41
CA LEU A 158 1.96 -39.26 -7.45
C LEU A 158 1.20 -40.60 -7.39
N GLU A 159 0.81 -41.05 -6.19
CA GLU A 159 -0.02 -42.26 -6.01
C GLU A 159 -1.38 -42.15 -6.72
N THR A 160 -1.91 -40.93 -6.84
CA THR A 160 -3.25 -40.69 -7.39
C THR A 160 -3.22 -40.21 -8.85
N GLY A 161 -2.04 -40.04 -9.46
CA GLY A 161 -1.89 -39.64 -10.86
C GLY A 161 -0.59 -38.89 -11.17
N PRO A 162 -0.30 -38.64 -12.47
CA PRO A 162 0.94 -37.97 -12.88
C PRO A 162 1.00 -36.52 -12.37
N VAL A 163 2.23 -36.04 -12.16
CA VAL A 163 2.58 -34.66 -11.82
C VAL A 163 3.57 -34.17 -12.85
N GLU A 164 3.14 -33.26 -13.73
CA GLU A 164 3.95 -32.70 -14.82
C GLU A 164 4.75 -31.47 -14.41
N THR A 165 4.26 -30.74 -13.40
CA THR A 165 4.84 -29.49 -12.93
C THR A 165 5.13 -29.53 -11.43
N VAL A 166 6.29 -28.99 -11.04
CA VAL A 166 6.70 -28.84 -9.64
C VAL A 166 7.02 -27.38 -9.37
N TRP A 167 6.41 -26.83 -8.32
CA TRP A 167 6.75 -25.52 -7.79
C TRP A 167 7.80 -25.65 -6.69
N VAL A 168 8.90 -24.94 -6.83
CA VAL A 168 9.92 -24.81 -5.78
C VAL A 168 9.77 -23.44 -5.11
N ALA A 169 9.57 -23.44 -3.80
CA ALA A 169 9.40 -22.22 -3.02
C ALA A 169 10.27 -22.26 -1.76
N SER A 170 10.62 -21.10 -1.21
CA SER A 170 11.38 -21.05 0.03
C SER A 170 10.64 -21.77 1.16
N GLY A 171 11.32 -22.69 1.84
CA GLY A 171 10.85 -23.23 3.09
C GLY A 171 11.15 -22.30 4.27
N PHE A 172 11.99 -21.27 4.14
CA PHE A 172 12.35 -20.36 5.25
C PHE A 172 11.26 -19.32 5.55
N ASN A 173 10.48 -18.95 4.55
CA ASN A 173 9.42 -17.95 4.62
C ASN A 173 8.16 -18.49 3.91
N PHE A 174 7.02 -17.83 4.10
CA PHE A 174 5.72 -18.36 3.66
C PHE A 174 5.07 -17.68 2.43
N PRO A 175 5.22 -16.37 2.15
CA PRO A 175 4.31 -15.69 1.21
C PRO A 175 4.31 -16.30 -0.20
N ASP A 176 5.50 -16.59 -0.73
CA ASP A 176 5.66 -17.11 -2.10
C ASP A 176 5.07 -18.52 -2.21
N ALA A 177 5.33 -19.37 -1.21
CA ALA A 177 4.83 -20.75 -1.16
C ALA A 177 3.29 -20.82 -1.03
N LEU A 178 2.66 -19.90 -0.29
CA LEU A 178 1.19 -19.86 -0.14
C LEU A 178 0.49 -19.58 -1.47
N VAL A 179 1.00 -18.59 -2.22
CA VAL A 179 0.42 -18.24 -3.52
C VAL A 179 0.73 -19.33 -4.54
N ALA A 180 1.96 -19.87 -4.55
CA ALA A 180 2.32 -21.00 -5.39
C ALA A 180 1.43 -22.23 -5.13
N ALA A 181 1.09 -22.53 -3.87
CA ALA A 181 0.20 -23.64 -3.53
C ALA A 181 -1.21 -23.49 -4.12
N SER A 182 -1.73 -22.26 -4.22
CA SER A 182 -3.03 -22.00 -4.85
C SER A 182 -3.01 -22.28 -6.36
N VAL A 183 -1.96 -21.82 -7.06
CA VAL A 183 -1.79 -22.06 -8.50
C VAL A 183 -1.50 -23.52 -8.78
N ALA A 184 -0.57 -24.11 -8.02
CA ALA A 184 -0.18 -25.50 -8.16
C ALA A 184 -1.36 -26.47 -7.95
N GLY A 185 -2.23 -26.21 -6.96
CA GLY A 185 -3.39 -27.05 -6.70
C GLY A 185 -4.40 -27.09 -7.84
N ARG A 186 -4.58 -25.99 -8.57
CA ARG A 186 -5.46 -25.94 -9.75
C ARG A 186 -4.98 -26.88 -10.85
N GLU A 187 -3.66 -26.97 -11.04
CA GLU A 187 -3.03 -27.71 -12.15
C GLU A 187 -2.60 -29.12 -11.75
N ARG A 188 -2.94 -29.57 -10.53
CA ARG A 188 -2.43 -30.83 -9.97
C ARG A 188 -0.89 -30.88 -9.98
N ALA A 189 -0.25 -29.74 -9.80
CA ALA A 189 1.20 -29.62 -9.63
C ALA A 189 1.59 -29.82 -8.15
N ALA A 190 2.85 -30.16 -7.89
CA ALA A 190 3.36 -30.27 -6.52
C ALA A 190 4.03 -28.97 -6.06
N VAL A 191 4.15 -28.77 -4.74
CA VAL A 191 5.04 -27.75 -4.14
C VAL A 191 6.11 -28.48 -3.34
N VAL A 192 7.38 -28.21 -3.65
CA VAL A 192 8.56 -28.71 -2.93
C VAL A 192 9.28 -27.53 -2.29
N LEU A 193 9.72 -27.70 -1.04
CA LEU A 193 10.34 -26.61 -0.29
C LEU A 193 11.87 -26.61 -0.44
N ASP A 194 12.41 -25.41 -0.66
CA ASP A 194 13.84 -25.11 -0.58
C ASP A 194 14.20 -24.70 0.85
N HIS A 195 14.82 -25.61 1.61
CA HIS A 195 15.26 -25.33 2.98
C HIS A 195 16.45 -26.19 3.41
N HIS A 196 17.62 -25.57 3.47
CA HIS A 196 18.86 -26.21 3.92
C HIS A 196 19.80 -25.22 4.62
N GLY A 197 20.76 -25.71 5.40
CA GLY A 197 21.80 -24.84 5.98
C GLY A 197 22.61 -24.11 4.89
N SER A 198 23.30 -23.02 5.22
CA SER A 198 24.05 -22.21 4.25
C SER A 198 25.32 -22.86 3.69
N SER A 199 25.66 -24.09 4.11
CA SER A 199 26.85 -24.79 3.65
C SER A 199 26.61 -25.46 2.30
N THR A 200 27.64 -25.55 1.47
CA THR A 200 27.59 -26.26 0.18
C THR A 200 27.18 -27.73 0.34
N ALA A 201 27.54 -28.37 1.45
CA ALA A 201 27.14 -29.74 1.74
C ALA A 201 25.63 -29.86 2.01
N ALA A 202 25.05 -28.89 2.73
CA ALA A 202 23.62 -28.87 3.00
C ALA A 202 22.81 -28.59 1.72
N ALA A 203 23.27 -27.63 0.89
CA ALA A 203 22.66 -27.36 -0.42
C ALA A 203 22.72 -28.60 -1.35
N ARG A 204 23.86 -29.30 -1.38
CA ARG A 204 24.00 -30.54 -2.16
C ARG A 204 23.07 -31.64 -1.65
N GLY A 205 22.99 -31.84 -0.34
CA GLY A 205 22.10 -32.84 0.25
C GLY A 205 20.61 -32.54 -0.01
N TRP A 206 20.22 -31.25 -0.01
CA TRP A 206 18.89 -30.85 -0.44
C TRP A 206 18.63 -31.18 -1.91
N LEU A 207 19.56 -30.83 -2.81
CA LEU A 207 19.42 -31.11 -4.24
C LEU A 207 19.37 -32.62 -4.52
N GLU A 208 20.19 -33.42 -3.84
CA GLU A 208 20.18 -34.89 -3.94
C GLU A 208 18.81 -35.47 -3.55
N ALA A 209 18.13 -34.89 -2.56
CA ALA A 209 16.79 -35.29 -2.16
C ALA A 209 15.71 -34.83 -3.15
N VAL A 210 15.85 -33.64 -3.75
CA VAL A 210 14.83 -33.03 -4.63
C VAL A 210 14.96 -33.48 -6.09
N ALA A 211 16.17 -33.75 -6.58
CA ALA A 211 16.44 -34.09 -7.98
C ALA A 211 15.56 -35.24 -8.54
N PRO A 212 15.30 -36.35 -7.82
CA PRO A 212 14.42 -37.42 -8.28
C PRO A 212 12.97 -36.98 -8.53
N TYR A 213 12.51 -35.96 -7.80
CA TYR A 213 11.16 -35.45 -7.87
C TYR A 213 10.97 -34.43 -8.99
N VAL A 214 12.01 -33.70 -9.37
CA VAL A 214 11.93 -32.67 -10.43
C VAL A 214 12.38 -33.16 -11.81
N GLY A 215 13.20 -34.22 -11.88
CA GLY A 215 13.67 -34.77 -13.16
C GLY A 215 12.53 -35.10 -14.13
N GLY A 216 12.66 -34.67 -15.39
CA GLY A 216 11.68 -34.87 -16.46
C GLY A 216 10.44 -33.97 -16.42
N ARG A 217 10.32 -33.07 -15.43
CA ARG A 217 9.15 -32.20 -15.20
C ARG A 217 9.45 -30.73 -15.49
N ASP A 218 8.40 -29.95 -15.66
CA ASP A 218 8.50 -28.49 -15.69
C ASP A 218 8.63 -27.96 -14.25
N VAL A 219 9.58 -27.06 -14.01
CA VAL A 219 9.80 -26.50 -12.67
C VAL A 219 9.50 -25.01 -12.66
N ASN A 220 8.62 -24.59 -11.77
CA ASN A 220 8.35 -23.18 -11.50
C ASN A 220 8.98 -22.80 -10.17
N ILE A 221 9.70 -21.67 -10.12
CA ILE A 221 10.29 -21.15 -8.89
C ILE A 221 9.43 -19.98 -8.40
N ALA A 222 8.92 -20.06 -7.19
CA ALA A 222 8.18 -18.99 -6.52
C ALA A 222 9.13 -18.18 -5.63
N GLY A 223 9.37 -16.93 -6.03
CA GLY A 223 10.21 -15.98 -5.30
C GLY A 223 11.53 -15.66 -5.99
N GLY A 224 12.15 -14.56 -5.55
CA GLY A 224 13.45 -14.10 -6.04
C GLY A 224 14.62 -14.91 -5.49
N ALA A 225 15.85 -14.52 -5.87
CA ALA A 225 17.07 -15.16 -5.40
C ALA A 225 17.23 -15.22 -3.85
N PRO A 226 16.72 -14.26 -3.05
CA PRO A 226 16.72 -14.39 -1.60
C PRO A 226 15.79 -15.50 -1.05
N SER A 227 14.78 -15.92 -1.81
CA SER A 227 13.85 -16.99 -1.44
C SER A 227 14.36 -18.37 -1.86
N VAL A 228 14.79 -18.49 -3.12
CA VAL A 228 15.38 -19.69 -3.73
C VAL A 228 16.63 -19.25 -4.49
N SER A 229 17.80 -19.67 -4.04
CA SER A 229 19.06 -19.07 -4.48
C SER A 229 19.34 -19.34 -5.97
N ALA A 230 20.19 -18.50 -6.57
CA ALA A 230 20.65 -18.74 -7.95
C ALA A 230 21.45 -20.05 -8.08
N ALA A 231 22.13 -20.47 -7.00
CA ALA A 231 22.85 -21.74 -6.96
C ALA A 231 21.88 -22.93 -6.95
N ASP A 232 20.79 -22.84 -6.17
CA ASP A 232 19.77 -23.89 -6.09
C ASP A 232 19.00 -24.01 -7.40
N GLU A 233 18.66 -22.88 -8.04
CA GLU A 233 18.11 -22.88 -9.41
C GLU A 233 19.06 -23.55 -10.42
N THR A 234 20.35 -23.25 -10.35
CA THR A 234 21.35 -23.88 -11.23
C THR A 234 21.43 -25.39 -10.99
N GLY A 235 21.34 -25.81 -9.73
CA GLY A 235 21.26 -27.22 -9.33
C GLY A 235 20.03 -27.92 -9.91
N ILE A 236 18.85 -27.31 -9.78
CA ILE A 236 17.59 -27.81 -10.36
C ILE A 236 17.72 -27.94 -11.89
N ARG A 237 18.21 -26.92 -12.58
CA ARG A 237 18.43 -26.96 -14.05
C ARG A 237 19.33 -28.12 -14.47
N SER A 238 20.26 -28.52 -13.60
CA SER A 238 21.19 -29.62 -13.83
C SER A 238 20.63 -31.01 -13.46
N SER A 239 19.40 -31.07 -12.93
CA SER A 239 18.74 -32.32 -12.48
C SER A 239 17.87 -32.98 -13.54
N GLY A 240 18.07 -32.64 -14.83
CA GLY A 240 17.33 -33.23 -15.95
C GLY A 240 15.86 -32.79 -16.02
N VAL A 241 15.54 -31.60 -15.52
CA VAL A 241 14.22 -30.96 -15.65
C VAL A 241 13.93 -30.58 -17.11
N ARG A 242 12.64 -30.50 -17.47
CA ARG A 242 12.18 -30.12 -18.83
C ARG A 242 12.32 -28.61 -19.06
N SER A 243 11.94 -27.81 -18.08
CA SER A 243 12.06 -26.36 -18.09
C SER A 243 12.19 -25.81 -16.68
N VAL A 244 12.71 -24.57 -16.54
CA VAL A 244 12.71 -23.84 -15.28
C VAL A 244 12.30 -22.39 -15.53
N THR A 245 11.20 -21.97 -14.92
CA THR A 245 10.64 -20.61 -14.99
C THR A 245 10.57 -20.01 -13.59
N ARG A 246 11.03 -18.77 -13.40
CA ARG A 246 10.99 -18.08 -12.10
C ARG A 246 9.96 -16.97 -12.11
N TYR A 247 9.12 -16.93 -11.08
CA TYR A 247 8.13 -15.88 -10.82
C TYR A 247 8.55 -15.10 -9.58
N ALA A 248 8.93 -13.84 -9.78
CA ALA A 248 9.42 -12.98 -8.70
C ALA A 248 9.14 -11.51 -9.00
N GLY A 249 8.87 -10.74 -7.95
CA GLY A 249 8.87 -9.28 -7.98
C GLY A 249 9.66 -8.71 -6.81
N ASP A 250 9.72 -7.38 -6.73
CA ASP A 250 10.49 -6.66 -5.69
C ASP A 250 9.92 -6.81 -4.27
N SER A 251 8.71 -7.35 -4.13
CA SER A 251 8.02 -7.55 -2.86
C SER A 251 7.20 -8.84 -2.89
N ARG A 252 6.78 -9.30 -1.71
CA ARG A 252 5.86 -10.45 -1.60
C ARG A 252 4.54 -10.25 -2.36
N TYR A 253 4.10 -9.00 -2.55
CA TYR A 253 2.84 -8.68 -3.22
C TYR A 253 3.01 -8.72 -4.76
N THR A 254 4.11 -8.18 -5.26
CA THR A 254 4.45 -8.24 -6.69
C THR A 254 4.90 -9.65 -7.10
N THR A 255 5.55 -10.41 -6.22
CA THR A 255 5.79 -11.85 -6.41
C THR A 255 4.48 -12.63 -6.45
N ALA A 256 3.52 -12.36 -5.55
CA ALA A 256 2.20 -12.99 -5.61
C ALA A 256 1.49 -12.71 -6.94
N ARG A 257 1.56 -11.47 -7.43
CA ARG A 257 1.05 -11.11 -8.76
C ARG A 257 1.76 -11.89 -9.87
N ALA A 258 3.09 -11.93 -9.87
CA ALA A 258 3.87 -12.69 -10.86
C ALA A 258 3.54 -14.20 -10.83
N ILE A 259 3.34 -14.80 -9.65
CA ILE A 259 2.94 -16.21 -9.56
C ILE A 259 1.57 -16.44 -10.22
N ASN A 260 0.63 -15.49 -10.13
CA ASN A 260 -0.64 -15.56 -10.83
C ASN A 260 -0.51 -15.37 -12.36
N ASP A 261 0.65 -14.98 -12.90
CA ASP A 261 0.89 -15.01 -14.35
C ASP A 261 1.05 -16.45 -14.88
N ALA A 262 1.37 -17.41 -14.00
CA ALA A 262 1.33 -18.84 -14.32
C ALA A 262 -0.10 -19.39 -14.38
N PHE A 263 -1.08 -18.65 -13.86
CA PHE A 263 -2.49 -19.01 -13.98
C PHE A 263 -2.93 -18.92 -15.44
N ALA A 264 -3.81 -19.83 -15.90
CA ALA A 264 -4.43 -19.67 -17.21
C ALA A 264 -5.00 -18.24 -17.36
N GLN A 265 -4.90 -17.67 -18.58
CA GLN A 265 -5.15 -16.25 -18.87
C GLN A 265 -6.41 -15.68 -18.19
N TYR A 266 -7.44 -16.51 -18.01
CA TYR A 266 -8.64 -16.17 -17.27
C TYR A 266 -8.88 -17.12 -16.09
N PRO A 267 -9.40 -16.60 -14.96
CA PRO A 267 -9.90 -17.44 -13.89
C PRO A 267 -11.11 -18.25 -14.34
N ALA A 268 -11.42 -19.34 -13.63
CA ALA A 268 -12.59 -20.18 -13.94
C ALA A 268 -13.92 -19.42 -13.73
N GLU A 269 -13.89 -18.35 -12.95
CA GLU A 269 -15.01 -17.45 -12.64
C GLU A 269 -14.45 -16.05 -12.31
N PRO A 270 -15.25 -14.97 -12.40
CA PRO A 270 -14.77 -13.59 -12.26
C PRO A 270 -14.53 -13.19 -10.79
N THR A 271 -13.79 -14.01 -10.05
CA THR A 271 -13.53 -13.87 -8.62
C THR A 271 -12.03 -13.94 -8.34
N MET A 272 -11.54 -13.14 -7.41
CA MET A 272 -10.20 -13.29 -6.83
C MET A 272 -10.27 -13.44 -5.31
N LEU A 273 -9.27 -14.10 -4.73
CA LEU A 273 -9.07 -14.14 -3.28
C LEU A 273 -8.00 -13.14 -2.85
N LEU A 274 -8.21 -12.53 -1.69
CA LEU A 274 -7.26 -11.60 -1.09
C LEU A 274 -6.94 -12.04 0.34
N ALA A 275 -5.66 -12.24 0.63
CA ALA A 275 -5.18 -12.57 1.96
C ALA A 275 -4.08 -11.61 2.42
N THR A 276 -3.82 -11.56 3.74
CA THR A 276 -2.67 -10.79 4.24
C THR A 276 -1.35 -11.44 3.81
N GLY A 277 -0.41 -10.63 3.35
CA GLY A 277 0.98 -11.06 3.16
C GLY A 277 1.81 -11.06 4.45
N LYS A 278 1.27 -10.61 5.59
CA LYS A 278 1.98 -10.46 6.87
C LYS A 278 1.86 -11.67 7.79
N ASN A 279 0.87 -12.53 7.55
CA ASN A 279 0.64 -13.77 8.29
C ASN A 279 0.20 -14.88 7.33
N PHE A 280 0.14 -16.13 7.79
CA PHE A 280 -0.05 -17.32 6.93
C PHE A 280 -1.36 -18.12 7.11
N PRO A 281 -2.01 -18.21 8.31
CA PRO A 281 -3.01 -19.26 8.55
C PRO A 281 -4.23 -19.21 7.64
N ASP A 282 -4.76 -18.01 7.39
CA ASP A 282 -5.98 -17.85 6.60
C ASP A 282 -5.74 -18.20 5.12
N ALA A 283 -4.57 -17.85 4.60
CA ALA A 283 -4.13 -18.16 3.25
C ALA A 283 -3.82 -19.65 3.04
N LEU A 284 -3.50 -20.43 4.07
CA LEU A 284 -3.31 -21.89 3.91
C LEU A 284 -4.61 -22.57 3.47
N ALA A 285 -5.68 -22.39 4.24
CA ALA A 285 -7.00 -22.90 3.86
C ALA A 285 -7.52 -22.19 2.60
N GLY A 286 -7.19 -20.90 2.45
CA GLY A 286 -7.47 -20.09 1.27
C GLY A 286 -6.89 -20.65 -0.02
N ALA A 287 -5.64 -21.15 0.01
CA ALA A 287 -4.99 -21.72 -1.17
C ALA A 287 -5.74 -22.94 -1.71
N VAL A 288 -6.29 -23.77 -0.83
CA VAL A 288 -7.15 -24.90 -1.22
C VAL A 288 -8.46 -24.42 -1.85
N HIS A 289 -9.09 -23.41 -1.24
CA HIS A 289 -10.31 -22.80 -1.78
C HIS A 289 -10.08 -22.19 -3.17
N ALA A 290 -8.96 -21.47 -3.34
CA ALA A 290 -8.52 -20.88 -4.60
C ALA A 290 -8.32 -21.94 -5.69
N ALA A 291 -7.58 -23.01 -5.35
CA ALA A 291 -7.25 -24.10 -6.25
C ALA A 291 -8.51 -24.83 -6.74
N LEU A 292 -9.42 -25.19 -5.82
CA LEU A 292 -10.64 -25.94 -6.15
C LEU A 292 -11.64 -25.12 -6.97
N ARG A 293 -11.66 -23.79 -6.79
CA ARG A 293 -12.50 -22.89 -7.58
C ARG A 293 -11.85 -22.42 -8.87
N GLY A 294 -10.54 -22.66 -9.04
CA GLY A 294 -9.81 -22.15 -10.20
C GLY A 294 -9.76 -20.63 -10.24
N ILE A 295 -9.61 -19.97 -9.09
CA ILE A 295 -9.49 -18.50 -8.95
C ILE A 295 -8.11 -18.09 -8.42
N PRO A 296 -7.58 -16.91 -8.83
CA PRO A 296 -6.30 -16.40 -8.36
C PRO A 296 -6.37 -15.96 -6.90
N MET A 297 -5.26 -16.10 -6.19
CA MET A 297 -5.09 -15.57 -4.83
C MET A 297 -3.97 -14.54 -4.83
N TYR A 298 -4.27 -13.34 -4.34
CA TYR A 298 -3.32 -12.25 -4.17
C TYR A 298 -3.07 -11.95 -2.70
N LEU A 299 -1.98 -11.22 -2.45
CA LEU A 299 -1.60 -10.77 -1.11
C LEU A 299 -1.72 -9.25 -0.98
N THR A 300 -2.18 -8.79 0.17
CA THR A 300 -2.20 -7.37 0.57
C THR A 300 -1.50 -7.16 1.93
N PRO A 301 -0.93 -5.99 2.22
CA PRO A 301 -0.65 -5.61 3.60
C PRO A 301 -1.94 -5.47 4.42
N ASP A 302 -1.80 -5.50 5.75
CA ASP A 302 -2.92 -5.33 6.69
C ASP A 302 -3.56 -3.94 6.58
N ALA A 303 -2.73 -2.90 6.48
CA ALA A 303 -3.16 -1.53 6.19
C ALA A 303 -3.26 -1.29 4.68
N CYS A 304 -4.15 -0.38 4.28
CA CYS A 304 -4.28 -0.02 2.88
C CYS A 304 -2.96 0.52 2.31
N ASN A 305 -2.56 0.01 1.15
CA ASN A 305 -1.37 0.46 0.44
C ASN A 305 -1.75 0.82 -1.00
N ALA A 306 -1.57 2.09 -1.37
CA ALA A 306 -2.06 2.60 -2.65
C ALA A 306 -1.44 1.91 -3.87
N GLN A 307 -0.16 1.55 -3.80
CA GLN A 307 0.52 0.83 -4.88
C GLN A 307 -0.03 -0.58 -5.05
N VAL A 308 -0.22 -1.31 -3.96
CA VAL A 308 -0.79 -2.67 -3.98
C VAL A 308 -2.24 -2.64 -4.45
N VAL A 309 -3.06 -1.72 -3.94
CA VAL A 309 -4.46 -1.58 -4.38
C VAL A 309 -4.55 -1.23 -5.86
N SER A 310 -3.71 -0.32 -6.35
CA SER A 310 -3.66 0.01 -7.78
C SER A 310 -3.26 -1.19 -8.64
N MET A 311 -2.27 -1.97 -8.21
CA MET A 311 -1.88 -3.23 -8.86
C MET A 311 -3.06 -4.22 -8.90
N LEU A 312 -3.72 -4.47 -7.76
CA LEU A 312 -4.85 -5.40 -7.68
C LEU A 312 -6.05 -4.94 -8.51
N SER A 313 -6.30 -3.63 -8.58
CA SER A 313 -7.34 -3.04 -9.43
C SER A 313 -7.04 -3.25 -10.92
N GLY A 314 -5.77 -3.12 -11.31
CA GLY A 314 -5.31 -3.43 -12.67
C GLY A 314 -5.50 -4.90 -13.02
N GLU A 315 -5.10 -5.81 -12.12
CA GLU A 315 -5.32 -7.25 -12.29
C GLU A 315 -6.81 -7.60 -12.38
N ALA A 316 -7.66 -6.94 -11.59
CA ALA A 316 -9.10 -7.12 -11.65
C ALA A 316 -9.65 -6.76 -13.03
N ALA A 317 -9.25 -5.59 -13.56
CA ALA A 317 -9.70 -5.11 -14.86
C ALA A 317 -9.19 -6.00 -16.00
N GLU A 318 -7.92 -6.41 -15.97
CA GLU A 318 -7.31 -7.23 -17.02
C GLU A 318 -7.92 -8.64 -17.07
N ARG A 319 -8.24 -9.22 -15.91
CA ARG A 319 -8.75 -10.60 -15.78
C ARG A 319 -10.27 -10.69 -15.69
N GLY A 320 -10.98 -9.57 -15.78
CA GLY A 320 -12.44 -9.51 -15.73
C GLY A 320 -13.02 -9.90 -14.37
N ILE A 321 -12.35 -9.55 -13.28
CA ILE A 321 -12.79 -9.85 -11.91
C ILE A 321 -13.91 -8.89 -11.51
N SER A 322 -15.06 -9.44 -11.10
CA SER A 322 -16.23 -8.70 -10.58
C SER A 322 -16.52 -9.01 -9.10
N GLN A 323 -15.79 -9.95 -8.49
CA GLN A 323 -15.91 -10.30 -7.07
C GLN A 323 -14.54 -10.45 -6.40
N VAL A 324 -14.39 -9.92 -5.19
CA VAL A 324 -13.21 -10.11 -4.34
C VAL A 324 -13.63 -10.74 -3.02
N ILE A 325 -12.94 -11.83 -2.63
CA ILE A 325 -13.18 -12.51 -1.36
C ILE A 325 -11.97 -12.30 -0.45
N GLY A 326 -12.18 -11.59 0.66
CA GLY A 326 -11.15 -11.36 1.68
C GLY A 326 -11.06 -12.52 2.69
N LEU A 327 -9.85 -12.98 2.96
CA LEU A 327 -9.57 -14.00 3.97
C LEU A 327 -9.06 -13.35 5.26
N GLY A 328 -9.80 -13.55 6.35
CA GLY A 328 -9.55 -12.92 7.64
C GLY A 328 -10.31 -11.60 7.83
N SER A 329 -10.13 -10.99 9.01
CA SER A 329 -10.90 -9.81 9.44
C SER A 329 -10.43 -8.52 8.74
N GLY A 330 -11.14 -7.41 9.00
CA GLY A 330 -10.73 -6.08 8.52
C GLY A 330 -9.33 -5.64 9.01
N ALA A 331 -8.83 -6.27 10.08
CA ALA A 331 -7.48 -6.01 10.61
C ALA A 331 -6.36 -6.68 9.79
N THR A 332 -6.66 -7.70 8.99
CA THR A 332 -5.67 -8.39 8.13
C THR A 332 -5.89 -8.07 6.66
N VAL A 333 -7.13 -7.78 6.25
CA VAL A 333 -7.48 -7.33 4.89
C VAL A 333 -8.40 -6.13 5.03
N SER A 334 -7.84 -4.92 4.87
CA SER A 334 -8.62 -3.68 4.98
C SER A 334 -9.77 -3.62 3.97
N ASP A 335 -10.85 -2.90 4.31
CA ASP A 335 -12.02 -2.79 3.42
C ASP A 335 -11.70 -2.06 2.11
N HIS A 336 -10.75 -1.12 2.12
CA HIS A 336 -10.25 -0.48 0.90
C HIS A 336 -9.53 -1.47 -0.02
N ALA A 337 -8.67 -2.33 0.54
CA ALA A 337 -8.03 -3.38 -0.25
C ALA A 337 -9.05 -4.40 -0.77
N LEU A 338 -10.04 -4.77 0.05
CA LEU A 338 -11.09 -5.72 -0.33
C LEU A 338 -11.99 -5.18 -1.45
N SER A 339 -12.37 -3.90 -1.39
CA SER A 339 -13.22 -3.23 -2.40
C SER A 339 -12.44 -2.68 -3.59
N LEU A 340 -11.11 -2.89 -3.61
CA LEU A 340 -10.18 -2.31 -4.60
C LEU A 340 -10.32 -0.79 -4.73
N GLN A 341 -10.77 -0.12 -3.68
CA GLN A 341 -10.94 1.33 -3.67
C GLN A 341 -9.63 2.02 -3.26
N PRO A 342 -9.32 3.20 -3.84
CA PRO A 342 -8.15 3.97 -3.44
C PRO A 342 -8.04 4.10 -1.92
N CYS A 343 -6.81 4.02 -1.43
CA CYS A 343 -6.56 4.20 0.00
C CYS A 343 -6.91 5.62 0.44
N PRO A 344 -7.37 5.81 1.69
CA PRO A 344 -7.49 7.13 2.28
C PRO A 344 -6.13 7.83 2.24
N ARG A 345 -6.11 9.07 1.76
CA ARG A 345 -4.91 9.92 1.79
C ARG A 345 -4.89 10.73 3.07
N THR A 346 -3.70 10.89 3.65
CA THR A 346 -3.50 11.75 4.81
C THR A 346 -3.52 13.23 4.38
N LEU A 347 -3.88 14.13 5.30
CA LEU A 347 -3.90 15.56 5.01
C LEU A 347 -2.53 16.10 4.52
N PRO A 348 -1.38 15.73 5.12
CA PRO A 348 -0.06 16.08 4.57
C PRO A 348 0.17 15.60 3.14
N GLU A 349 -0.35 14.43 2.75
CA GLU A 349 -0.22 13.94 1.38
C GLU A 349 -1.04 14.77 0.40
N LEU A 350 -2.27 15.14 0.76
CA LEU A 350 -3.12 16.00 -0.06
C LEU A 350 -2.47 17.38 -0.25
N ILE A 351 -2.00 17.99 0.84
CA ILE A 351 -1.30 19.29 0.83
C ILE A 351 -0.02 19.24 -0.01
N GLY A 352 0.74 18.15 0.08
CA GLY A 352 1.98 17.99 -0.70
C GLY A 352 1.74 17.76 -2.19
N ASP A 353 0.59 17.17 -2.56
CA ASP A 353 0.21 17.01 -3.96
C ASP A 353 -0.31 18.32 -4.56
N GLU A 354 -0.98 19.14 -3.74
CA GLU A 354 -1.54 20.44 -4.15
C GLU A 354 -0.46 21.54 -4.20
N TYR A 355 0.34 21.70 -3.15
CA TYR A 355 1.30 22.81 -3.02
C TYR A 355 2.77 22.41 -3.20
N GLY A 356 3.02 21.14 -3.54
CA GLY A 356 4.35 20.61 -3.82
C GLY A 356 5.12 20.12 -2.58
N ARG A 357 6.22 19.40 -2.85
CA ARG A 357 7.11 18.81 -1.82
C ARG A 357 8.56 19.10 -2.14
N PHE A 358 9.36 19.37 -1.11
CA PHE A 358 10.81 19.54 -1.25
C PHE A 358 11.54 19.29 0.06
N SER A 359 12.80 18.88 -0.03
CA SER A 359 13.63 18.66 1.16
C SER A 359 13.93 19.98 1.86
N ALA A 360 13.74 20.01 3.18
CA ALA A 360 14.03 21.18 4.00
C ALA A 360 15.48 21.65 3.85
N ARG A 361 15.68 22.96 3.90
CA ARG A 361 16.99 23.60 3.83
C ARG A 361 17.17 24.59 4.96
N THR A 362 18.34 24.53 5.61
CA THR A 362 18.68 25.41 6.72
C THR A 362 19.81 26.36 6.34
N PHE A 363 19.64 27.61 6.71
CA PHE A 363 20.57 28.70 6.50
C PHE A 363 20.82 29.41 7.83
N SER A 364 22.04 29.89 8.02
CA SER A 364 22.39 30.75 9.14
C SER A 364 23.31 31.86 8.68
N GLY A 365 23.28 32.97 9.40
CA GLY A 365 24.07 34.13 9.05
C GLY A 365 23.93 35.23 10.09
N SER A 366 24.50 36.38 9.77
CA SER A 366 24.34 37.61 10.55
C SER A 366 24.27 38.81 9.62
N GLY A 367 23.57 39.85 10.06
CA GLY A 367 23.36 41.03 9.23
C GLY A 367 22.44 40.77 8.04
N ASP A 368 22.42 41.73 7.12
CA ASP A 368 21.67 41.64 5.87
C ASP A 368 22.29 40.62 4.92
N ARG A 369 21.46 39.80 4.27
CA ARG A 369 21.91 38.79 3.29
C ARG A 369 20.85 38.47 2.25
N VAL A 370 21.31 38.07 1.07
CA VAL A 370 20.49 37.38 0.09
C VAL A 370 20.88 35.91 0.08
N ILE A 371 19.90 35.02 0.26
CA ILE A 371 20.04 33.57 0.26
C ILE A 371 19.50 33.04 -1.06
N ASP A 372 20.29 32.25 -1.79
CA ASP A 372 19.78 31.48 -2.94
C ASP A 372 19.18 30.16 -2.45
N LEU A 373 17.89 29.95 -2.71
CA LEU A 373 17.17 28.74 -2.32
C LEU A 373 17.59 27.52 -3.13
N GLY A 374 18.27 27.70 -4.27
CA GLY A 374 18.71 26.60 -5.14
C GLY A 374 17.60 26.01 -6.00
N MET A 375 16.33 26.37 -5.73
CA MET A 375 15.14 25.97 -6.47
C MET A 375 14.07 27.08 -6.40
N GLY A 376 13.05 27.01 -7.26
CA GLY A 376 11.86 27.85 -7.13
C GLY A 376 10.90 27.24 -6.11
N ILE A 377 10.41 28.04 -5.17
CA ILE A 377 9.45 27.63 -4.15
C ILE A 377 8.26 28.60 -4.17
N ALA A 378 7.09 28.12 -4.59
CA ALA A 378 5.85 28.92 -4.56
C ALA A 378 5.23 28.92 -3.15
N TYR A 379 5.20 27.75 -2.51
CA TYR A 379 4.61 27.56 -1.19
C TYR A 379 5.56 26.84 -0.23
N GLY A 380 5.58 27.26 1.03
CA GLY A 380 6.40 26.63 2.05
C GLY A 380 6.25 27.27 3.42
N GLN A 381 7.06 26.81 4.36
CA GLN A 381 7.17 27.37 5.70
C GLN A 381 8.56 27.98 5.88
N ILE A 382 8.62 29.17 6.47
CA ILE A 382 9.85 29.80 6.92
C ILE A 382 9.88 29.75 8.43
N ARG A 383 10.62 28.80 8.98
CA ARG A 383 10.88 28.73 10.42
C ARG A 383 12.15 29.51 10.72
N ALA A 384 12.03 30.59 11.49
CA ALA A 384 13.16 31.48 11.74
C ALA A 384 13.37 31.77 13.23
N THR A 385 14.63 32.03 13.58
CA THR A 385 15.04 32.62 14.87
C THR A 385 15.91 33.83 14.58
N MET A 386 15.52 34.99 15.11
CA MET A 386 16.13 36.29 14.80
C MET A 386 16.32 37.14 16.08
N PRO A 387 17.31 38.05 16.10
CA PRO A 387 17.72 38.77 17.30
C PRO A 387 16.70 39.83 17.76
N ALA A 388 16.85 40.33 18.98
CA ALA A 388 15.92 41.31 19.58
C ALA A 388 16.14 42.77 19.17
N ASP A 389 17.30 43.09 18.59
CA ASP A 389 17.72 44.46 18.36
C ASP A 389 17.45 44.85 16.91
N ASP A 390 16.45 45.70 16.68
CA ASP A 390 16.01 46.27 15.38
C ASP A 390 14.93 45.44 14.63
N ILE A 391 14.55 45.93 13.44
CA ILE A 391 13.64 45.28 12.51
C ILE A 391 14.27 44.00 11.92
N ASN A 392 13.48 42.95 11.90
CA ASN A 392 13.77 41.66 11.28
C ASN A 392 12.81 41.44 10.11
N GLN A 393 13.35 41.29 8.90
CA GLN A 393 12.54 41.11 7.69
C GLN A 393 13.10 39.97 6.84
N ILE A 394 12.20 39.18 6.26
CA ILE A 394 12.50 38.21 5.21
C ILE A 394 11.57 38.53 4.05
N THR A 395 12.17 38.91 2.92
CA THR A 395 11.47 39.16 1.66
C THR A 395 11.76 38.02 0.70
N ALA A 396 10.74 37.43 0.09
CA ALA A 396 10.90 36.41 -0.93
C ALA A 396 10.98 37.07 -2.31
N LEU A 397 12.01 36.72 -3.09
CA LEU A 397 12.26 37.27 -4.42
C LEU A 397 12.25 36.16 -5.46
N ASP A 398 11.72 36.41 -6.65
CA ASP A 398 11.81 35.48 -7.78
C ASP A 398 13.20 35.47 -8.44
N ALA A 399 13.34 34.74 -9.55
CA ALA A 399 14.60 34.68 -10.30
C ALA A 399 15.03 36.04 -10.90
N GLY A 400 14.08 36.94 -11.16
CA GLY A 400 14.30 38.32 -11.62
C GLY A 400 14.69 39.28 -10.49
N ARG A 401 14.59 38.83 -9.23
CA ARG A 401 14.74 39.62 -7.99
C ARG A 401 13.58 40.56 -7.71
N ASP A 402 12.42 40.30 -8.30
CA ASP A 402 11.19 40.99 -7.95
C ASP A 402 10.57 40.36 -6.70
N MET A 403 9.99 41.19 -5.83
CA MET A 403 9.35 40.71 -4.61
C MET A 403 8.08 39.94 -4.95
N VAL A 404 8.00 38.69 -4.48
CA VAL A 404 6.86 37.80 -4.71
C VAL A 404 6.11 37.40 -3.45
N ASP A 405 6.71 37.64 -2.28
CA ASP A 405 6.06 37.52 -0.97
C ASP A 405 6.88 38.30 0.09
N LEU A 406 6.25 38.62 1.21
CA LEU A 406 6.90 39.16 2.42
C LEU A 406 6.56 38.25 3.61
N PRO A 407 7.20 37.07 3.74
CA PRO A 407 6.87 36.11 4.77
C PRO A 407 7.06 36.59 6.21
N LEU A 408 7.98 37.54 6.44
CA LEU A 408 8.28 38.03 7.78
C LEU A 408 8.65 39.50 7.76
N SER A 409 8.02 40.28 8.64
CA SER A 409 8.40 41.66 8.95
C SER A 409 8.02 41.93 10.41
N PHE A 410 9.02 41.96 11.30
CA PHE A 410 8.79 41.93 12.75
C PHE A 410 9.78 42.85 13.48
N TRP A 411 9.32 43.55 14.52
CA TRP A 411 10.21 44.35 15.38
C TRP A 411 10.59 43.56 16.63
N GLY A 412 11.90 43.42 16.87
CA GLY A 412 12.40 42.68 18.02
C GLY A 412 12.55 41.18 17.76
N SER A 413 12.66 40.39 18.82
CA SER A 413 13.06 38.99 18.71
C SER A 413 11.96 38.16 18.06
N TYR A 414 12.34 37.42 17.02
CA TYR A 414 11.43 36.49 16.37
C TYR A 414 11.86 35.05 16.61
N SER A 415 10.90 34.19 16.96
CA SER A 415 11.05 32.75 16.97
C SER A 415 9.71 32.13 16.63
N GLY A 416 9.48 31.86 15.34
CA GLY A 416 8.18 31.45 14.83
C GLY A 416 8.28 30.72 13.50
N THR A 417 7.12 30.41 12.92
CA THR A 417 7.02 29.84 11.58
C THR A 417 6.02 30.64 10.79
N SER A 418 6.46 31.29 9.72
CA SER A 418 5.59 32.02 8.81
C SER A 418 5.36 31.26 7.51
N LEU A 419 4.26 31.59 6.84
CA LEU A 419 3.91 31.05 5.54
C LEU A 419 4.71 31.80 4.46
N LEU A 420 5.38 31.03 3.60
CA LEU A 420 5.81 31.49 2.28
C LEU A 420 4.72 31.09 1.28
N ALA A 421 4.07 32.06 0.66
CA ALA A 421 3.08 31.83 -0.39
C ALA A 421 3.16 32.95 -1.43
N THR A 422 3.75 32.64 -2.59
CA THR A 422 3.91 33.60 -3.67
C THR A 422 2.55 33.97 -4.29
N TYR A 423 2.44 35.20 -4.80
CA TYR A 423 1.22 35.66 -5.47
C TYR A 423 0.81 34.84 -6.71
N SER A 424 1.76 34.13 -7.32
CA SER A 424 1.53 33.24 -8.46
C SER A 424 2.55 32.10 -8.44
N GLU A 425 2.12 30.89 -8.78
CA GLU A 425 3.01 29.72 -8.94
C GLU A 425 4.02 29.90 -10.08
N ASP A 426 3.68 30.71 -11.09
CA ASP A 426 4.54 30.97 -12.26
C ASP A 426 5.76 31.83 -11.89
N SER A 427 5.72 32.51 -10.74
CA SER A 427 6.80 33.34 -10.19
C SER A 427 7.22 32.83 -8.81
N PRO A 428 7.81 31.63 -8.72
CA PRO A 428 8.19 31.05 -7.44
C PRO A 428 9.38 31.78 -6.82
N ALA A 429 9.46 31.81 -5.49
CA ALA A 429 10.58 32.40 -4.78
C ALA A 429 11.86 31.63 -5.09
N ARG A 430 12.89 32.35 -5.54
CA ARG A 430 14.24 31.84 -5.80
C ARG A 430 15.24 32.30 -4.75
N TYR A 431 15.02 33.49 -4.19
CA TYR A 431 15.89 34.08 -3.18
C TYR A 431 15.09 34.51 -1.95
N LEU A 432 15.77 34.54 -0.80
CA LEU A 432 15.29 35.25 0.38
C LEU A 432 16.25 36.40 0.68
N GLU A 433 15.75 37.63 0.69
CA GLU A 433 16.45 38.79 1.22
C GLU A 433 16.14 38.93 2.72
N VAL A 434 17.15 38.80 3.55
CA VAL A 434 17.08 38.93 5.01
C VAL A 434 17.63 40.29 5.40
N LYS A 435 16.89 41.04 6.22
CA LYS A 435 17.38 42.25 6.92
C LYS A 435 17.26 42.03 8.42
N SER A 436 18.38 42.17 9.14
CA SER A 436 18.45 41.88 10.58
C SER A 436 19.75 42.40 11.18
N ARG A 437 19.72 43.00 12.37
CA ARG A 437 20.94 43.39 13.12
C ARG A 437 21.36 42.32 14.13
N GLY A 438 21.91 41.24 13.63
CA GLY A 438 22.49 40.17 14.45
C GLY A 438 22.39 38.81 13.78
N SER A 439 22.69 37.76 14.55
CA SER A 439 22.69 36.38 14.06
C SER A 439 21.29 35.81 13.95
N TRP A 440 21.03 35.10 12.85
CA TRP A 440 19.75 34.46 12.58
C TRP A 440 19.95 33.04 12.06
N THR A 441 18.90 32.23 12.20
CA THR A 441 18.77 30.90 11.57
C THR A 441 17.42 30.84 10.87
N ILE A 442 17.40 30.34 9.64
CA ILE A 442 16.20 30.18 8.81
C ILE A 442 16.17 28.74 8.29
N GLU A 443 15.06 28.06 8.48
CA GLU A 443 14.78 26.76 7.89
C GLU A 443 13.57 26.88 6.96
N VAL A 444 13.77 26.56 5.68
CA VAL A 444 12.71 26.56 4.66
C VAL A 444 12.25 25.12 4.48
N ARG A 445 10.95 24.87 4.67
CA ARG A 445 10.32 23.54 4.59
C ARG A 445 9.12 23.56 3.65
N ASP A 446 8.74 22.41 3.11
CA ASP A 446 7.43 22.27 2.48
C ASP A 446 6.30 22.36 3.52
N LEU A 447 5.06 22.51 3.04
CA LEU A 447 3.89 22.66 3.89
C LEU A 447 3.50 21.36 4.62
N THR A 448 3.92 20.18 4.11
CA THR A 448 3.49 18.87 4.63
C THR A 448 3.91 18.62 6.09
N SER A 449 4.93 19.32 6.55
CA SER A 449 5.45 19.22 7.92
C SER A 449 4.72 20.09 8.95
N ALA A 450 3.75 20.91 8.53
CA ALA A 450 2.98 21.75 9.45
C ALA A 450 2.07 20.90 10.35
N PRO A 451 1.88 21.29 11.62
CA PRO A 451 0.93 20.62 12.53
C PRO A 451 -0.52 20.74 12.04
N VAL A 452 -1.35 19.74 12.29
CA VAL A 452 -2.79 19.78 11.96
C VAL A 452 -3.55 20.61 13.00
N LEU A 453 -4.32 21.61 12.55
CA LEU A 453 -5.27 22.34 13.39
C LEU A 453 -6.57 21.54 13.53
N SER A 454 -6.69 20.74 14.58
CA SER A 454 -7.85 19.87 14.80
C SER A 454 -9.00 20.55 15.58
N SER A 455 -8.68 21.45 16.51
CA SER A 455 -9.68 22.17 17.32
C SER A 455 -9.24 23.60 17.64
N SER A 456 -8.06 23.79 18.24
CA SER A 456 -7.53 25.11 18.58
C SER A 456 -6.01 25.12 18.54
N ALA A 457 -5.45 26.32 18.43
CA ALA A 457 -4.03 26.58 18.55
C ALA A 457 -3.80 27.92 19.25
N SER A 458 -2.63 28.07 19.87
CA SER A 458 -2.19 29.32 20.46
C SER A 458 -0.69 29.48 20.31
N GLY A 459 -0.23 30.73 20.32
CA GLY A 459 1.17 31.07 20.12
C GLY A 459 1.48 32.48 20.58
N THR A 460 2.75 32.85 20.49
CA THR A 460 3.25 34.20 20.80
C THR A 460 3.91 34.87 19.60
N THR A 461 4.04 34.15 18.49
CA THR A 461 4.60 34.54 17.19
C THR A 461 3.83 33.79 16.10
N ASP A 462 4.16 34.00 14.82
CA ASP A 462 3.48 33.34 13.71
C ASP A 462 3.46 31.80 13.81
N GLY A 463 2.41 31.20 13.22
CA GLY A 463 2.28 29.76 13.08
C GLY A 463 1.62 29.36 11.76
N VAL A 464 1.97 28.17 11.28
CA VAL A 464 1.39 27.55 10.07
C VAL A 464 0.80 26.20 10.44
N TYR A 465 -0.41 25.92 9.99
CA TYR A 465 -1.16 24.70 10.33
C TYR A 465 -1.86 24.12 9.10
N LEU A 466 -2.00 22.79 9.07
CA LEU A 466 -2.83 22.11 8.07
C LEU A 466 -4.28 22.05 8.54
N TYR A 467 -5.22 22.26 7.62
CA TYR A 467 -6.65 22.10 7.86
C TYR A 467 -7.28 21.17 6.83
N GLY A 468 -8.06 20.18 7.31
CA GLY A 468 -8.71 19.17 6.47
C GLY A 468 -10.19 18.98 6.79
N GLY A 469 -10.79 19.88 7.56
CA GLY A 469 -12.20 19.80 7.94
C GLY A 469 -13.14 20.40 6.88
N SER A 470 -14.45 20.28 7.12
CA SER A 470 -15.48 20.95 6.32
C SER A 470 -15.40 22.48 6.46
N ALA A 471 -15.99 23.22 5.52
CA ALA A 471 -16.12 24.67 5.66
C ALA A 471 -16.79 25.02 7.00
N ARG A 472 -16.18 25.94 7.76
CA ARG A 472 -16.62 26.30 9.12
C ARG A 472 -16.07 27.65 9.57
N THR A 473 -16.39 28.05 10.80
CA THR A 473 -15.92 29.32 11.36
C THR A 473 -14.63 29.13 12.17
N ILE A 474 -13.70 30.07 12.06
CA ILE A 474 -12.54 30.20 12.95
C ILE A 474 -12.71 31.43 13.82
N GLU A 475 -12.69 31.24 15.13
CA GLU A 475 -12.63 32.31 16.12
C GLU A 475 -11.16 32.57 16.45
N GLY A 476 -10.77 33.84 16.49
CA GLY A 476 -9.40 34.25 16.82
C GLY A 476 -9.40 35.38 17.84
N SER A 477 -8.45 35.33 18.77
CA SER A 477 -8.21 36.40 19.72
C SER A 477 -6.73 36.67 19.89
N HIS A 478 -6.40 37.95 20.12
CA HIS A 478 -5.05 38.45 20.32
C HIS A 478 -5.06 39.45 21.48
N ARG A 479 -4.06 39.40 22.38
CA ARG A 479 -3.96 40.23 23.60
C ARG A 479 -2.74 41.15 23.58
N GLY A 480 -2.71 42.14 22.68
CA GLY A 480 -1.61 43.09 22.60
C GLY A 480 -1.86 44.21 21.60
N GLU A 481 -0.81 44.99 21.37
CA GLU A 481 -0.73 45.94 20.26
C GLU A 481 -0.02 45.24 19.08
N GLY A 482 -0.45 45.53 17.85
CA GLY A 482 0.20 45.00 16.63
C GLY A 482 -0.74 44.22 15.70
N LEU A 483 -0.17 43.71 14.62
CA LEU A 483 -0.91 42.98 13.59
C LEU A 483 -1.39 41.63 14.13
N PHE A 484 -2.65 41.30 13.86
CA PHE A 484 -3.20 39.96 14.05
C PHE A 484 -3.99 39.54 12.80
N GLU A 485 -3.43 38.60 12.06
CA GLU A 485 -4.05 38.05 10.86
C GLU A 485 -4.14 36.53 10.94
N VAL A 486 -5.24 36.00 10.43
CA VAL A 486 -5.39 34.60 10.08
C VAL A 486 -5.65 34.56 8.59
N ARG A 487 -4.73 33.93 7.86
CA ARG A 487 -4.80 33.69 6.42
C ARG A 487 -5.09 32.21 6.15
N GLU A 488 -5.84 31.93 5.10
CA GLU A 488 -6.11 30.58 4.61
C GLU A 488 -5.62 30.46 3.16
N LEU A 489 -4.66 29.59 2.90
CA LEU A 489 -4.26 29.16 1.56
C LEU A 489 -5.07 27.91 1.19
N TYR A 490 -5.87 27.98 0.12
CA TYR A 490 -6.79 26.91 -0.29
C TYR A 490 -6.91 26.81 -1.81
N GLY A 491 -7.25 25.61 -2.30
CA GLY A 491 -7.41 25.35 -3.73
C GLY A 491 -6.13 25.68 -4.52
N ASP A 492 -6.30 26.12 -5.76
CA ASP A 492 -5.21 26.45 -6.70
C ASP A 492 -4.44 27.74 -6.31
N GLY A 493 -3.97 27.84 -5.07
CA GLY A 493 -3.16 28.95 -4.57
C GLY A 493 -3.93 30.17 -4.07
N TRP A 494 -5.24 30.06 -3.83
CA TRP A 494 -6.04 31.19 -3.37
C TRP A 494 -5.76 31.52 -1.90
N MET A 495 -5.65 32.82 -1.61
CA MET A 495 -5.46 33.32 -0.25
C MET A 495 -6.74 34.00 0.25
N GLY A 496 -7.22 33.56 1.41
CA GLY A 496 -8.30 34.17 2.16
C GLY A 496 -7.79 34.83 3.43
N TRP A 497 -8.52 35.84 3.93
CA TRP A 497 -8.24 36.51 5.20
C TRP A 497 -9.44 36.37 6.14
N PRO A 498 -9.68 35.17 6.73
CA PRO A 498 -10.73 34.99 7.74
C PRO A 498 -10.69 36.06 8.84
N ILE A 499 -9.50 36.44 9.28
CA ILE A 499 -9.30 37.49 10.28
C ILE A 499 -8.18 38.40 9.80
N SER A 500 -8.43 39.70 9.74
CA SER A 500 -7.39 40.72 9.58
C SER A 500 -7.74 41.88 10.51
N ASN A 501 -6.88 42.13 11.49
CA ASN A 501 -7.06 43.20 12.46
C ASN A 501 -5.70 43.82 12.79
N CYS A 502 -5.68 45.14 12.89
CA CYS A 502 -4.62 45.91 13.54
C CYS A 502 -5.31 47.04 14.33
N CYS A 503 -4.79 47.55 15.43
CA CYS A 503 -3.54 47.25 16.13
C CYS A 503 -3.78 47.14 17.64
N ASP A 504 -5.00 46.76 18.01
CA ASP A 504 -5.49 46.62 19.38
C ASP A 504 -5.84 45.15 19.69
N ALA A 505 -6.08 44.88 20.98
CA ALA A 505 -6.62 43.60 21.40
C ALA A 505 -7.90 43.26 20.63
N TYR A 506 -7.93 42.05 20.08
CA TYR A 506 -8.98 41.62 19.16
C TYR A 506 -9.62 40.33 19.64
N THR A 507 -10.91 40.19 19.39
CA THR A 507 -11.62 38.91 19.43
C THR A 507 -12.70 38.97 18.36
N GLY A 508 -12.66 38.02 17.43
CA GLY A 508 -13.64 37.95 16.36
C GLY A 508 -13.57 36.62 15.62
N ALA A 509 -14.30 36.53 14.51
CA ALA A 509 -14.45 35.28 13.78
C ALA A 509 -14.44 35.52 12.27
N GLY A 510 -13.97 34.50 11.54
CA GLY A 510 -13.92 34.46 10.09
C GLY A 510 -14.44 33.14 9.53
N SER A 511 -14.84 33.15 8.26
CA SER A 511 -15.20 31.91 7.56
C SER A 511 -13.96 31.25 6.97
N MET A 512 -13.89 29.92 7.07
CA MET A 512 -12.91 29.07 6.41
C MET A 512 -13.57 28.18 5.37
N HIS A 513 -12.81 27.85 4.32
CA HIS A 513 -13.22 26.91 3.30
C HIS A 513 -13.12 25.46 3.79
N ALA A 514 -13.66 24.53 3.00
CA ALA A 514 -13.37 23.12 3.23
C ALA A 514 -11.92 22.84 2.84
N GLY A 515 -11.21 22.06 3.66
CA GLY A 515 -9.85 21.64 3.34
C GLY A 515 -9.82 20.60 2.20
N PRO A 516 -8.63 20.19 1.74
CA PRO A 516 -7.31 20.56 2.28
C PRO A 516 -7.00 22.05 2.11
N SER A 517 -6.50 22.68 3.17
CA SER A 517 -6.02 24.07 3.17
C SER A 517 -4.93 24.27 4.21
N VAL A 518 -4.21 25.39 4.14
CA VAL A 518 -3.18 25.79 5.10
C VAL A 518 -3.60 27.08 5.79
N ILE A 519 -3.57 27.07 7.13
CA ILE A 519 -3.89 28.22 7.98
C ILE A 519 -2.61 28.84 8.49
N ALA A 520 -2.39 30.12 8.17
CA ALA A 520 -1.27 30.90 8.66
C ALA A 520 -1.77 31.97 9.62
N VAL A 521 -1.27 31.95 10.85
CA VAL A 521 -1.49 33.02 11.81
C VAL A 521 -0.27 33.93 11.81
N THR A 522 -0.47 35.21 11.60
CA THR A 522 0.56 36.25 11.73
C THR A 522 0.22 37.12 12.93
N ALA A 523 1.13 37.20 13.90
CA ALA A 523 0.84 37.86 15.17
C ALA A 523 2.09 38.36 15.90
N GLU A 524 2.01 39.58 16.44
CA GLU A 524 3.09 40.21 17.23
C GLU A 524 2.94 40.04 18.75
N ALA A 525 1.81 39.50 19.19
CA ALA A 525 1.49 39.28 20.60
C ALA A 525 0.75 37.96 20.81
N PRO A 526 0.61 37.49 22.06
CA PRO A 526 -0.05 36.22 22.37
C PRO A 526 -1.44 36.12 21.75
N TRP A 527 -1.68 35.01 21.04
CA TRP A 527 -2.90 34.76 20.29
C TRP A 527 -3.42 33.35 20.53
N SER A 528 -4.71 33.17 20.22
CA SER A 528 -5.35 31.85 20.14
C SER A 528 -6.39 31.84 19.03
N VAL A 529 -6.50 30.70 18.33
CA VAL A 529 -7.56 30.42 17.36
C VAL A 529 -8.30 29.14 17.73
N THR A 530 -9.59 29.06 17.41
CA THR A 530 -10.46 27.90 17.68
C THR A 530 -11.45 27.70 16.54
N LEU A 531 -11.59 26.45 16.08
CA LEU A 531 -12.54 26.03 15.07
C LEU A 531 -13.93 25.81 15.70
N ARG A 532 -14.98 26.36 15.08
CA ARG A 532 -16.38 26.27 15.55
C ARG A 532 -17.26 25.48 14.62
#